data_AF-A0A958HUC9-F1
#
_entry.id   AF-A0A958HUC9-F1
#
_cell.length_a   1.000
_cell.length_b   1.000
_cell.length_c   1.000
_cell.angle_alpha   90.00
_cell.angle_beta   90.00
_cell.angle_gamma   90.00
#
_symmetry.space_group_name_H-M   'P 1'
#
loop_
_entity.id
_entity.type
_entity.pdbx_description
1 polymer ?
#
loop_
_entity_poly.entity_id
_entity_poly.type
_entity_poly.pdbx_seq_one_letter_code
_entity_poly.pdbx_strand_id
1 'polypeptide(L)'
;EACHNSTHAILPSREARDNMQTIALQGYAGTITECTVCHGLTVPAGQGPHGMACALSADVDADGDVDVTDIQLEAGGWLVQPVNSIYDQNRDGVVDIRDIMLVARSFGAVCAT
;
A
#
# COMPACT_ATOMS: atom_id res chain seq x y z
N GLU A 1 -25.12 -7.34 -3.35
CA GLU A 1 -24.41 -8.58 -3.70
C GLU A 1 -23.20 -8.71 -2.78
N ALA A 2 -23.20 -9.73 -1.92
CA ALA A 2 -22.23 -9.96 -0.84
C ALA A 2 -21.47 -11.27 -1.12
N CYS A 3 -20.91 -11.36 -2.32
CA CYS A 3 -20.09 -12.48 -2.74
C CYS A 3 -18.61 -12.12 -2.54
N HIS A 4 -17.79 -13.15 -2.29
CA HIS A 4 -16.33 -13.07 -2.24
C HIS A 4 -15.80 -12.20 -3.39
N ASN A 5 -14.87 -11.29 -3.09
CA ASN A 5 -14.26 -10.36 -4.03
C ASN A 5 -15.15 -9.22 -4.55
N SER A 6 -16.21 -8.82 -3.82
CA SER A 6 -16.70 -7.45 -4.02
C SER A 6 -15.53 -6.50 -3.76
N THR A 7 -15.22 -5.64 -4.72
CA THR A 7 -14.13 -4.63 -4.63
C THR A 7 -14.27 -3.72 -3.41
N HIS A 8 -15.43 -3.74 -2.75
CA HIS A 8 -15.79 -2.92 -1.59
C HIS A 8 -16.04 -3.74 -0.32
N ALA A 9 -15.88 -5.07 -0.34
CA ALA A 9 -16.15 -5.91 0.83
C ALA A 9 -14.93 -5.98 1.75
N ILE A 10 -14.99 -5.23 2.87
CA ILE A 10 -14.10 -5.41 4.02
C ILE A 10 -14.66 -6.57 4.84
N LEU A 11 -14.18 -7.79 4.59
CA LEU A 11 -14.61 -8.97 5.34
C LEU A 11 -13.45 -9.47 6.21
N PRO A 12 -13.60 -9.49 7.55
CA PRO A 12 -12.73 -10.34 8.35
C PRO A 12 -13.02 -11.80 7.99
N SER A 13 -12.07 -12.44 7.29
CA SER A 13 -12.18 -13.86 6.98
C SER A 13 -11.33 -14.70 7.94
N ARG A 14 -11.88 -15.87 8.32
CA ARG A 14 -11.15 -16.92 9.03
C ARG A 14 -10.32 -17.80 8.09
N GLU A 15 -10.59 -17.71 6.79
CA GLU A 15 -9.96 -18.55 5.77
C GLU A 15 -8.82 -17.78 5.12
N ALA A 16 -7.59 -18.30 5.21
CA ALA A 16 -6.42 -17.68 4.60
C ALA A 16 -6.57 -17.47 3.07
N ARG A 17 -7.38 -18.30 2.41
CA ARG A 17 -7.63 -18.23 0.98
C ARG A 17 -8.39 -16.98 0.53
N ASP A 18 -9.11 -16.31 1.42
CA ASP A 18 -9.86 -15.10 1.08
C ASP A 18 -8.94 -13.90 0.83
N ASN A 19 -7.72 -13.92 1.35
CA ASN A 19 -6.74 -12.87 1.13
C ASN A 19 -5.88 -13.07 -0.13
N MET A 20 -6.04 -14.17 -0.89
CA MET A 20 -5.16 -14.44 -2.04
C MET A 20 -5.21 -13.32 -3.09
N GLN A 21 -6.38 -12.72 -3.32
CA GLN A 21 -6.50 -11.58 -4.23
C GLN A 21 -5.77 -10.36 -3.68
N THR A 22 -6.01 -9.99 -2.41
CA THR A 22 -5.38 -8.83 -1.79
C THR A 22 -3.86 -8.97 -1.78
N ILE A 23 -3.34 -10.12 -1.34
CA ILE A 23 -1.90 -10.40 -1.32
C ILE A 23 -1.31 -10.28 -2.73
N ALA A 24 -2.00 -10.79 -3.75
CA ALA A 24 -1.53 -10.67 -5.14
C ALA A 24 -1.49 -9.22 -5.66
N LEU A 25 -2.38 -8.34 -5.18
CA LEU A 25 -2.45 -6.94 -5.64
C LEU A 25 -1.47 -6.03 -4.88
N GLN A 26 -1.48 -6.08 -3.55
CA GLN A 26 -0.72 -5.15 -2.70
C GLN A 26 0.44 -5.78 -1.92
N GLY A 27 0.61 -7.10 -1.93
CA GLY A 27 1.70 -7.79 -1.25
C GLY A 27 1.38 -8.25 0.18
N TYR A 28 0.28 -7.76 0.77
CA TYR A 28 -0.13 -8.11 2.14
C TYR A 28 -1.64 -8.36 2.27
N ALA A 29 -2.02 -9.09 3.32
CA ALA A 29 -3.42 -9.43 3.61
C ALA A 29 -4.22 -8.22 4.14
N GLY A 30 -5.54 -8.21 3.90
CA GLY A 30 -6.44 -7.19 4.44
C GLY A 30 -7.24 -6.42 3.39
N THR A 31 -7.63 -5.19 3.74
CA THR A 31 -8.33 -4.28 2.82
C THR A 31 -7.34 -3.72 1.81
N ILE A 32 -7.76 -3.55 0.56
CA ILE A 32 -6.93 -2.89 -0.46
C ILE A 32 -6.80 -1.41 -0.10
N THR A 33 -5.59 -0.99 0.26
CA THR A 33 -5.24 0.42 0.54
C THR A 33 -4.23 0.97 -0.45
N GLU A 34 -3.66 0.12 -1.31
CA GLU A 34 -2.76 0.52 -2.38
C GLU A 34 -3.52 1.02 -3.60
N CYS A 35 -3.77 2.33 -3.68
CA CYS A 35 -4.56 2.92 -4.76
C CYS A 35 -3.97 2.65 -6.16
N THR A 36 -2.64 2.52 -6.25
CA THR A 36 -1.91 2.30 -7.51
C THR A 36 -2.20 0.94 -8.15
N VAL A 37 -2.68 -0.05 -7.39
CA VAL A 37 -3.01 -1.39 -7.93
C VAL A 37 -4.18 -1.38 -8.91
N CYS A 38 -5.01 -0.33 -8.86
CA CYS A 38 -6.12 -0.12 -9.77
C CYS A 38 -6.00 1.17 -10.59
N HIS A 39 -5.44 2.24 -10.03
CA HIS A 39 -5.39 3.56 -10.67
C HIS A 39 -4.07 3.87 -11.39
N GLY A 40 -3.04 3.02 -11.26
CA GLY A 40 -1.71 3.31 -11.79
C GLY A 40 -1.02 4.43 -11.01
N LEU A 41 -0.13 5.17 -11.68
CA LEU A 41 0.71 6.21 -11.05
C LEU A 41 0.00 7.56 -10.86
N THR A 42 -1.23 7.72 -11.30
CA THR A 42 -1.98 8.98 -11.14
C THR A 42 -3.27 8.67 -10.39
N VAL A 43 -3.19 8.77 -9.07
CA VAL A 43 -4.31 8.42 -8.18
C VAL A 43 -5.24 9.64 -8.06
N PRO A 44 -6.56 9.49 -8.28
CA PRO A 44 -7.50 10.61 -8.17
C PRO A 44 -7.47 11.30 -6.78
N ALA A 45 -7.53 12.63 -6.76
CA ALA A 45 -7.75 13.39 -5.53
C ALA A 45 -9.13 13.12 -4.92
N GLY A 46 -9.20 13.35 -3.60
CA GLY A 46 -10.46 13.39 -2.85
C GLY A 46 -10.99 12.02 -2.44
N GLN A 47 -12.06 12.02 -1.64
CA GLN A 47 -12.69 10.81 -1.13
C GLN A 47 -13.40 10.10 -2.30
N GLY A 48 -12.72 9.13 -2.91
CA GLY A 48 -13.26 8.32 -4.01
C GLY A 48 -14.46 7.46 -3.57
N PRO A 49 -14.93 6.51 -4.40
CA PRO A 49 -16.07 5.65 -4.05
C PRO A 49 -15.83 4.75 -2.82
N HIS A 50 -14.57 4.64 -2.38
CA HIS A 50 -14.16 3.94 -1.16
C HIS A 50 -14.18 4.83 0.10
N GLY A 51 -14.52 6.12 -0.03
CA GLY A 51 -14.45 7.10 1.08
C GLY A 51 -13.01 7.44 1.53
N MET A 52 -12.00 6.95 0.79
CA MET A 52 -10.59 7.20 1.07
C MET A 52 -10.10 8.34 0.16
N ALA A 53 -9.40 9.31 0.74
CA ALA A 53 -8.61 10.26 -0.02
C ALA A 53 -7.41 9.55 -0.66
N CYS A 54 -6.78 10.18 -1.65
CA CYS A 54 -5.51 9.70 -2.16
C CYS A 54 -4.54 9.47 -0.99
N ALA A 55 -4.09 8.23 -0.88
CA ALA A 55 -3.09 7.79 0.08
C ALA A 55 -2.17 6.84 -0.69
N LEU A 56 -0.92 7.26 -0.86
CA LEU A 56 0.12 6.44 -1.44
C LEU A 56 0.86 5.84 -0.26
N SER A 57 0.78 4.52 -0.04
CA SER A 57 1.51 3.89 1.07
C SER A 57 3.03 4.09 0.94
N ALA A 58 3.49 4.17 -0.32
CA ALA A 58 4.86 4.39 -0.72
C ALA A 58 5.32 5.85 -0.63
N ASP A 59 4.43 6.79 -0.30
CA ASP A 59 4.75 8.19 0.02
C ASP A 59 5.07 8.24 1.52
N VAL A 60 6.34 7.98 1.82
CA VAL A 60 6.88 7.76 3.17
C VAL A 60 7.00 9.06 3.95
N ASP A 61 7.27 10.18 3.27
CA ASP A 61 7.32 11.51 3.89
C ASP A 61 6.02 12.33 3.79
N ALA A 62 5.00 11.79 3.13
CA ALA A 62 3.65 12.34 2.99
C ALA A 62 3.61 13.69 2.25
N ASP A 63 4.46 13.87 1.24
CA ASP A 63 4.53 15.09 0.43
C ASP A 63 3.62 15.08 -0.82
N GLY A 64 3.01 13.92 -1.11
CA GLY A 64 2.00 13.74 -2.16
C GLY A 64 2.53 13.10 -3.44
N ASP A 65 3.81 12.75 -3.51
CA ASP A 65 4.37 11.90 -4.55
C ASP A 65 5.21 10.73 -4.01
N VAL A 66 5.64 9.85 -4.91
CA VAL A 66 6.54 8.74 -4.58
C VAL A 66 7.81 8.92 -5.39
N ASP A 67 8.90 9.33 -4.75
CA ASP A 67 10.14 9.68 -5.40
C ASP A 67 11.37 9.03 -4.73
N VAL A 68 12.54 9.60 -4.98
CA VAL A 68 13.80 9.05 -4.46
C VAL A 68 13.94 9.27 -2.96
N THR A 69 13.28 10.28 -2.42
CA THR A 69 13.24 10.62 -1.00
C THR A 69 12.57 9.50 -0.23
N ASP A 70 11.45 8.96 -0.73
CA ASP A 70 10.78 7.81 -0.11
C ASP A 70 11.66 6.58 -0.08
N ILE A 71 12.30 6.25 -1.21
CA ILE A 71 13.22 5.11 -1.29
C ILE A 71 14.37 5.28 -0.30
N GLN A 72 14.89 6.50 -0.14
CA GLN A 72 16.00 6.79 0.77
C GLN A 72 15.58 6.71 2.24
N LEU A 73 14.39 7.20 2.58
CA LEU A 73 13.83 7.12 3.93
C LEU A 73 13.57 5.67 4.33
N GLU A 74 12.94 4.92 3.43
CA GLU A 74 12.71 3.48 3.55
C GLU A 74 14.03 2.71 3.76
N ALA A 75 15.03 2.95 2.91
CA ALA A 75 16.36 2.36 3.05
C ALA A 75 17.08 2.78 4.34
N GLY A 76 16.79 3.98 4.87
CA GLY A 76 17.29 4.44 6.16
C GLY A 76 16.74 3.63 7.34
N GLY A 77 15.56 3.01 7.17
CA GLY A 77 14.91 2.10 8.12
C GLY A 77 15.40 0.65 8.04
N TRP A 78 16.42 0.32 7.25
CA TRP A 78 16.84 -1.05 7.01
C TRP A 78 17.09 -1.86 8.29
N LEU A 79 16.47 -3.03 8.41
CA LEU A 79 16.53 -3.94 9.57
C LEU A 79 15.97 -3.35 10.88
N VAL A 80 15.22 -2.26 10.82
CA VAL A 80 14.45 -1.76 11.95
C VAL A 80 13.32 -2.76 12.22
N GLN A 81 13.26 -3.32 13.44
CA GLN A 81 12.33 -4.39 13.85
C GLN A 81 11.16 -3.93 14.78
N PRO A 82 10.47 -2.80 14.56
CA PRO A 82 9.20 -2.54 15.20
C PRO A 82 8.06 -2.97 14.27
N VAL A 83 7.18 -3.80 14.80
CA VAL A 83 5.84 -4.01 14.28
C VAL A 83 5.16 -2.63 14.20
N ASN A 84 4.65 -2.25 13.02
CA ASN A 84 4.07 -0.95 12.69
C ASN A 84 5.07 0.20 12.44
N SER A 85 6.27 -0.11 11.94
CA SER A 85 7.11 0.91 11.30
C SER A 85 6.38 1.51 10.10
N ILE A 86 6.49 2.82 9.87
CA ILE A 86 6.08 3.43 8.60
C ILE A 86 6.93 2.92 7.41
N TYR A 87 8.08 2.32 7.72
CA TYR A 87 8.97 1.67 6.77
C TYR A 87 8.62 0.18 6.53
N ASP A 88 7.70 -0.41 7.31
CA ASP A 88 7.27 -1.79 7.09
C ASP A 88 6.07 -1.81 6.13
N GLN A 89 6.36 -1.65 4.84
CA GLN A 89 5.37 -1.47 3.77
C GLN A 89 4.47 -2.69 3.62
N ASN A 90 5.05 -3.89 3.74
CA ASN A 90 4.30 -5.15 3.60
C ASN A 90 3.70 -5.66 4.94
N ARG A 91 4.04 -5.02 6.05
CA ARG A 91 3.54 -5.32 7.41
C ARG A 91 3.88 -6.73 7.89
N ASP A 92 5.02 -7.29 7.49
CA ASP A 92 5.51 -8.58 7.96
C ASP A 92 6.38 -8.48 9.23
N GLY A 93 6.59 -7.27 9.75
CA GLY A 93 7.31 -6.99 10.98
C GLY A 93 8.81 -6.80 10.78
N VAL A 94 9.30 -6.78 9.54
CA VAL A 94 10.70 -6.58 9.20
C VAL A 94 10.82 -5.56 8.08
N VAL A 95 11.65 -4.52 8.28
CA VAL A 95 12.04 -3.63 7.18
C VAL A 95 13.18 -4.28 6.39
N ASP A 96 12.88 -4.75 5.17
CA ASP A 96 13.83 -5.40 4.27
C ASP A 96 13.70 -4.98 2.79
N ILE A 97 14.31 -5.75 1.88
CA ILE A 97 14.32 -5.41 0.45
C ILE A 97 12.91 -5.37 -0.14
N ARG A 98 11.97 -6.14 0.41
CA ARG A 98 10.60 -6.20 -0.07
C ARG A 98 9.91 -4.86 0.13
N ASP A 99 10.20 -4.16 1.22
CA ASP A 99 9.63 -2.85 1.51
C ASP A 99 10.16 -1.80 0.56
N ILE A 100 11.48 -1.77 0.35
CA ILE A 100 12.09 -0.91 -0.68
C ILE A 100 11.49 -1.19 -2.06
N MET A 101 11.27 -2.47 -2.42
CA MET A 101 10.69 -2.82 -3.73
C MET A 101 9.21 -2.44 -3.83
N LEU A 102 8.47 -2.38 -2.71
CA LEU A 102 7.10 -1.88 -2.66
C LEU A 102 7.01 -0.36 -2.82
N VAL A 103 8.00 0.39 -2.32
CA VAL A 103 8.13 1.82 -2.65
C VAL A 103 8.49 1.99 -4.13
N ALA A 104 9.54 1.29 -4.58
CA ALA A 104 10.07 1.42 -5.94
C ALA A 104 9.07 1.04 -7.05
N ARG A 105 8.16 0.08 -6.83
CA ARG A 105 7.11 -0.26 -7.82
C ARG A 105 6.12 0.87 -8.06
N SER A 106 6.00 1.81 -7.13
CA SER A 106 5.11 2.97 -7.19
C SER A 106 5.86 4.26 -7.53
N PHE A 107 7.15 4.19 -7.86
CA PHE A 107 7.96 5.37 -8.18
C PHE A 107 7.31 6.22 -9.29
N GLY A 108 7.20 7.53 -9.04
CA GLY A 108 6.51 8.50 -9.86
C GLY A 108 4.99 8.51 -9.68
N ALA A 109 4.45 7.79 -8.68
CA ALA A 109 3.05 7.92 -8.30
C ALA A 109 2.80 9.30 -7.70
N VAL A 110 1.68 9.90 -8.08
CA VAL A 110 1.25 11.22 -7.57
C VAL A 110 -0.23 11.18 -7.23
N CYS A 111 -0.59 11.90 -6.17
CA CYS A 111 -1.97 12.29 -5.96
C CYS A 111 -2.33 13.37 -6.99
N ALA A 112 -3.19 13.04 -7.94
CA ALA A 112 -3.74 14.02 -8.87
C ALA A 112 -4.44 15.12 -8.07
N THR A 113 -4.26 16.39 -8.47
CA THR A 113 -4.92 17.56 -7.84
C THR A 113 -6.41 17.63 -8.12
#